data_AF-A0A428WT55-F1
#
_entry.id   AF-A0A428WT55-F1
#
_cell.length_a   1.000
_cell.length_b   1.000
_cell.length_c   1.000
_cell.angle_alpha   90.00
_cell.angle_beta   90.00
_cell.angle_gamma   90.00
#
_symmetry.space_group_name_H-M   'P 1'
#
loop_
_entity.id
_entity.type
_entity.pdbx_description
1 polymer ?
#
loop_
_entity_poly.entity_id
_entity_poly.type
_entity_poly.pdbx_seq_one_letter_code
_entity_poly.pdbx_strand_id
1 'polypeptide(L)'
;MTPDDIATLVTGTGFGVGHPDVVERFTTPLRAIWADMEALPRTDPFWTGQWNDRATVSKLRAYASERLRRDPTDRAAGRTLAALDLHYGANEAGLPYLAPELDAEPAVVGDAVVAAQWIWEQTGVDTTHALRRALADVDRGALTDLTRGGRGWTATAARVAMHILGGLDLDTAYARSLAEVTASPAPTDDGGSSRGT
;
A
#
# COMPACT_ATOMS: atom_id res chain seq x y z
N MET A 1 0.51 20.03 13.06
CA MET A 1 0.62 18.67 12.53
C MET A 1 1.72 18.67 11.49
N THR A 2 2.84 18.04 11.85
CA THR A 2 4.05 17.86 11.06
C THR A 2 3.97 16.56 10.24
N PRO A 3 4.85 16.32 9.27
CA PRO A 3 4.92 15.03 8.58
C PRO A 3 5.26 13.89 9.55
N ASP A 4 6.03 14.16 10.61
CA ASP A 4 6.35 13.17 11.64
C ASP A 4 5.17 12.84 12.54
N ASP A 5 4.27 13.80 12.81
CA ASP A 5 3.00 13.52 13.50
C ASP A 5 2.14 12.55 12.67
N ILE A 6 2.06 12.78 11.35
CA ILE A 6 1.31 11.92 10.43
C ILE A 6 1.98 10.56 10.32
N ALA A 7 3.30 10.52 10.14
CA ALA A 7 4.05 9.27 10.06
C ALA A 7 3.95 8.47 11.36
N THR A 8 3.96 9.14 12.52
CA THR A 8 3.77 8.49 13.84
C THR A 8 2.36 7.94 13.97
N LEU A 9 1.34 8.65 13.50
CA LEU A 9 -0.04 8.17 13.54
C LEU A 9 -0.25 7.00 12.59
N VAL A 10 0.23 7.12 11.35
CA VAL A 10 0.26 6.03 10.35
C VAL A 10 1.01 4.83 10.93
N THR A 11 2.15 5.03 11.59
CA THR A 11 2.90 3.96 12.25
C THR A 11 2.13 3.35 13.42
N GLY A 12 1.55 4.17 14.29
CA GLY A 12 0.81 3.73 15.48
C GLY A 12 -0.44 2.92 15.13
N THR A 13 -1.18 3.32 14.09
CA THR A 13 -2.36 2.57 13.61
C THR A 13 -1.98 1.39 12.72
N GLY A 14 -0.86 1.47 11.98
CA GLY A 14 -0.37 0.42 11.09
C GLY A 14 0.39 -0.71 11.80
N PHE A 15 1.00 -0.45 12.97
CA PHE A 15 1.70 -1.48 13.75
C PHE A 15 0.77 -2.63 14.19
N GLY A 16 -0.52 -2.34 14.34
CA GLY A 16 -1.54 -3.36 14.63
C GLY A 16 -1.67 -4.42 13.53
N VAL A 17 -1.34 -4.08 12.29
CA VAL A 17 -1.46 -4.95 11.11
C VAL A 17 -0.19 -5.82 10.91
N GLY A 18 0.86 -5.62 11.70
CA GLY A 18 2.06 -6.49 11.70
C GLY A 18 3.03 -6.30 10.52
N HIS A 19 2.89 -5.22 9.74
CA HIS A 19 3.70 -4.94 8.55
C HIS A 19 4.44 -3.59 8.63
N PRO A 20 5.46 -3.45 9.51
CA PRO A 20 6.18 -2.18 9.69
C PRO A 20 6.94 -1.73 8.43
N ASP A 21 7.33 -2.66 7.57
CA ASP A 21 7.96 -2.37 6.28
C ASP A 21 6.99 -1.68 5.31
N VAL A 22 5.72 -2.09 5.31
CA VAL A 22 4.65 -1.46 4.50
C VAL A 22 4.40 -0.03 4.99
N VAL A 23 4.31 0.15 6.31
CA VAL A 23 4.17 1.49 6.93
C VAL A 23 5.32 2.41 6.48
N GLU A 24 6.56 1.93 6.49
CA GLU A 24 7.70 2.73 6.04
C GLU A 24 7.59 3.12 4.56
N ARG A 25 7.11 2.19 3.71
CA ARG A 25 6.87 2.47 2.30
C ARG A 25 5.78 3.52 2.03
N PHE A 26 4.89 3.79 2.99
CA PHE A 26 3.93 4.90 2.91
C PHE A 26 4.48 6.20 3.52
N THR A 27 5.23 6.11 4.62
CA THR A 27 5.71 7.29 5.35
C THR A 27 6.95 7.93 4.75
N THR A 28 7.86 7.15 4.15
CA THR A 28 9.04 7.67 3.46
C THR A 28 8.67 8.65 2.33
N PRO A 29 7.80 8.29 1.36
CA PRO A 29 7.36 9.23 0.33
C PRO A 29 6.68 10.48 0.90
N LEU A 30 5.86 10.33 1.94
CA LEU A 30 5.18 11.45 2.58
C LEU A 30 6.17 12.48 3.13
N ARG A 31 7.22 12.03 3.84
CA ARG A 31 8.28 12.92 4.35
C ARG A 31 9.04 13.61 3.21
N ALA A 32 9.36 12.85 2.15
CA ALA A 32 10.07 13.40 0.99
C ALA A 32 9.25 14.48 0.26
N ILE A 33 7.97 14.23 -0.03
CA ILE A 33 7.09 15.20 -0.69
C ILE A 33 6.84 16.43 0.19
N TRP A 34 6.76 16.26 1.51
CA TRP A 34 6.69 17.39 2.44
C TRP A 34 7.93 18.28 2.36
N ALA A 35 9.12 17.68 2.40
CA ALA A 35 10.39 18.39 2.29
C ALA A 35 10.51 19.11 0.93
N ASP A 36 10.16 18.42 -0.16
CA ASP A 36 10.12 19.01 -1.51
C ASP A 36 9.20 20.24 -1.57
N MET A 37 8.02 20.15 -0.96
CA MET A 37 7.08 21.26 -0.89
C MET A 37 7.68 22.44 -0.10
N GLU A 38 8.28 22.19 1.06
CA GLU A 38 8.90 23.24 1.89
C GLU A 38 10.09 23.92 1.23
N ALA A 39 10.80 23.20 0.35
CA ALA A 39 11.94 23.71 -0.40
C ALA A 39 11.55 24.65 -1.55
N LEU A 40 10.27 24.72 -1.93
CA LEU A 40 9.82 25.61 -2.99
C LEU A 40 10.10 27.09 -2.65
N PRO A 41 10.64 27.88 -3.59
CA PRO A 41 10.81 29.32 -3.40
C PRO A 41 9.48 29.96 -3.01
N ARG A 42 9.46 30.93 -2.09
CA ARG A 42 8.21 31.58 -1.67
C ARG A 42 7.49 32.34 -2.80
N THR A 43 8.20 32.63 -3.87
CA THR A 43 7.67 33.20 -5.11
C THR A 43 7.09 32.15 -6.07
N ASP A 44 7.18 30.85 -5.76
CA ASP A 44 6.62 29.79 -6.59
C ASP A 44 5.09 29.94 -6.70
N PRO A 45 4.50 29.75 -7.90
CA PRO A 45 3.06 29.86 -8.12
C PRO A 45 2.22 29.05 -7.12
N PHE A 46 2.71 27.91 -6.65
CA PHE A 46 2.06 27.10 -5.62
C PHE A 46 1.73 27.91 -4.35
N TRP A 47 2.64 28.78 -3.90
CA TRP A 47 2.45 29.59 -2.69
C TRP A 47 1.61 30.85 -2.93
N THR A 48 1.68 31.43 -4.12
CA THR A 48 1.04 32.73 -4.42
C THR A 48 -0.48 32.75 -4.23
N GLY A 49 -1.15 31.59 -4.35
CA GLY A 49 -2.59 31.43 -4.11
C GLY A 49 -2.97 31.02 -2.69
N GLN A 50 -2.01 30.91 -1.77
CA GLN A 50 -2.24 30.38 -0.42
C GLN A 50 -2.32 31.48 0.63
N TRP A 51 -3.20 31.29 1.61
CA TRP A 51 -3.46 32.26 2.68
C TRP A 51 -2.26 32.51 3.63
N ASN A 52 -1.27 31.60 3.64
CA ASN A 52 0.02 31.77 4.31
C ASN A 52 1.10 30.95 3.60
N ASP A 53 2.36 31.13 3.98
CA ASP A 53 3.52 30.43 3.44
C ASP A 53 3.90 29.17 4.23
N ARG A 54 3.09 28.75 5.21
CA ARG A 54 3.38 27.58 6.05
C ARG A 54 2.96 26.28 5.38
N ALA A 55 3.78 25.23 5.52
CA ALA A 55 3.40 23.88 5.13
C ALA A 55 2.25 23.38 6.03
N THR A 56 1.28 22.71 5.42
CA THR A 56 0.13 22.11 6.11
C THR A 56 -0.26 20.83 5.39
N VAL A 57 -1.00 19.95 6.06
CA VAL A 57 -1.48 18.69 5.44
C VAL A 57 -2.38 18.94 4.23
N SER A 58 -3.25 19.96 4.31
CA SER A 58 -4.09 20.35 3.17
C SER A 58 -3.25 20.80 1.96
N LYS A 59 -2.17 21.55 2.20
CA LYS A 59 -1.23 21.95 1.15
C LYS A 59 -0.40 20.79 0.62
N LEU A 60 0.02 19.85 1.48
CA LEU A 60 0.69 18.63 1.05
C LEU A 60 -0.21 17.82 0.11
N ARG A 61 -1.49 17.63 0.47
CA ARG A 61 -2.47 16.97 -0.40
C ARG A 61 -2.61 17.69 -1.73
N ALA A 62 -2.75 19.01 -1.73
CA ALA A 62 -2.85 19.80 -2.96
C ALA A 62 -1.60 19.70 -3.83
N TYR A 63 -0.40 19.77 -3.22
CA TYR A 63 0.88 19.66 -3.90
C TYR A 63 1.08 18.29 -4.54
N ALA A 64 0.84 17.21 -3.79
CA ALA A 64 0.93 15.84 -4.29
C ALA A 64 -0.12 15.57 -5.39
N SER A 65 -1.34 16.10 -5.25
CA SER A 65 -2.38 15.97 -6.29
C SER A 65 -1.98 16.68 -7.59
N GLU A 66 -1.39 17.87 -7.49
CA GLU A 66 -0.90 18.61 -8.66
C GLU A 66 0.28 17.91 -9.33
N ARG A 67 1.20 17.31 -8.56
CA ARG A 67 2.27 16.47 -9.09
C ARG A 67 1.70 15.30 -9.88
N LEU A 68 0.77 14.54 -9.28
CA LEU A 68 0.15 13.39 -9.94
C LEU A 68 -0.69 13.78 -11.17
N ARG A 69 -1.31 14.97 -11.17
CA ARG A 69 -2.02 15.50 -12.34
C ARG A 69 -1.06 15.79 -13.50
N ARG A 70 0.15 16.26 -13.22
CA ARG A 70 1.18 16.55 -14.23
C ARG A 70 1.89 15.27 -14.70
N ASP A 71 2.13 14.35 -13.77
CA ASP A 71 2.74 13.05 -14.01
C ASP A 71 1.95 11.96 -13.26
N PRO A 72 1.02 11.28 -13.96
CA PRO A 72 0.24 10.19 -13.38
C PRO A 72 1.07 9.00 -12.88
N THR A 73 2.36 8.93 -13.24
CA THR A 73 3.28 7.86 -12.83
C THR A 73 4.15 8.24 -11.63
N ASP A 74 3.98 9.43 -11.06
CA ASP A 74 4.70 9.89 -9.87
C ASP A 74 4.31 9.05 -8.62
N ARG A 75 5.03 7.93 -8.44
CA ARG A 75 4.83 6.98 -7.34
C ARG A 75 4.94 7.66 -5.97
N ALA A 76 5.82 8.63 -5.81
CA ALA A 76 6.01 9.31 -4.53
C ALA A 76 4.80 10.18 -4.18
N ALA A 77 4.24 10.90 -5.16
CA ALA A 77 2.99 11.64 -5.01
C ALA A 77 1.81 10.71 -4.73
N GLY A 78 1.68 9.61 -5.48
CA GLY A 78 0.64 8.59 -5.28
C GLY A 78 0.67 7.99 -3.87
N ARG A 79 1.84 7.50 -3.42
CA ARG A 79 2.01 6.95 -2.07
C ARG A 79 1.81 7.98 -0.97
N THR A 80 2.16 9.25 -1.20
CA THR A 80 1.86 10.34 -0.26
C THR A 80 0.35 10.53 -0.09
N LEU A 81 -0.40 10.55 -1.20
CA LEU A 81 -1.86 10.66 -1.14
C LEU A 81 -2.50 9.42 -0.49
N ALA A 82 -1.99 8.22 -0.78
CA ALA A 82 -2.44 7.00 -0.12
C ALA A 82 -2.18 7.03 1.39
N ALA A 83 -1.00 7.48 1.83
CA ALA A 83 -0.66 7.63 3.25
C ALA A 83 -1.58 8.64 3.95
N LEU A 84 -1.92 9.75 3.28
CA LEU A 84 -2.87 10.74 3.80
C LEU A 84 -4.29 10.16 3.90
N ASP A 85 -4.73 9.37 2.93
CA ASP A 85 -6.03 8.70 2.98
C ASP A 85 -6.11 7.66 4.10
N LEU A 86 -5.04 6.88 4.31
CA LEU A 86 -4.92 5.98 5.45
C LEU A 86 -4.99 6.74 6.79
N HIS A 87 -4.25 7.84 6.89
CA HIS A 87 -4.25 8.67 8.10
C HIS A 87 -5.65 9.21 8.45
N TYR A 88 -6.43 9.63 7.46
CA TYR A 88 -7.78 10.15 7.67
C TYR A 88 -8.86 9.06 7.71
N GLY A 89 -8.50 7.79 7.59
CA GLY A 89 -9.47 6.69 7.58
C GLY A 89 -10.40 6.72 6.37
N ALA A 90 -9.91 7.16 5.20
CA ALA A 90 -10.72 7.24 3.99
C ALA A 90 -11.21 5.85 3.57
N ASN A 91 -12.48 5.74 3.17
CA ASN A 91 -13.15 4.47 2.84
C ASN A 91 -12.45 3.66 1.73
N GLU A 92 -11.69 4.33 0.86
CA GLU A 92 -10.97 3.67 -0.23
C GLU A 92 -9.52 3.33 0.11
N ALA A 93 -9.07 3.59 1.35
CA ALA A 93 -7.74 3.23 1.85
C ALA A 93 -6.55 3.73 1.01
N GLY A 94 -6.74 4.79 0.21
CA GLY A 94 -5.72 5.26 -0.72
C GLY A 94 -5.46 4.34 -1.93
N LEU A 95 -6.26 3.29 -2.11
CA LEU A 95 -6.13 2.30 -3.18
C LEU A 95 -6.17 2.89 -4.61
N PRO A 96 -6.97 3.94 -4.92
CA PRO A 96 -6.92 4.57 -6.23
C PRO A 96 -5.52 5.11 -6.60
N TYR A 97 -4.74 5.55 -5.61
CA TYR A 97 -3.39 6.07 -5.84
C TYR A 97 -2.34 4.97 -5.95
N LEU A 98 -2.64 3.75 -5.51
CA LEU A 98 -1.77 2.58 -5.66
C LEU A 98 -2.04 1.81 -6.96
N ALA A 99 -3.24 1.94 -7.55
CA ALA A 99 -3.63 1.21 -8.74
C ALA A 99 -2.64 1.34 -9.93
N PRO A 100 -2.13 2.54 -10.27
CA PRO A 100 -1.12 2.67 -11.33
C PRO A 100 0.20 1.95 -11.00
N GLU A 101 0.58 1.92 -9.72
CA GLU A 101 1.80 1.23 -9.28
C GLU A 101 1.62 -0.29 -9.31
N LEU A 102 0.43 -0.80 -8.94
CA LEU A 102 0.07 -2.21 -9.02
C LEU A 102 0.08 -2.74 -10.46
N ASP A 103 -0.43 -1.95 -11.40
CA ASP A 103 -0.43 -2.27 -12.84
C ASP A 103 1.01 -2.39 -13.36
N ALA A 104 1.88 -1.45 -12.99
CA ALA A 104 3.29 -1.47 -13.38
C ALA A 104 4.12 -2.53 -12.64
N GLU A 105 3.78 -2.84 -11.39
CA GLU A 105 4.57 -3.69 -10.50
C GLU A 105 3.67 -4.53 -9.57
N PRO A 106 3.29 -5.75 -9.99
CA PRO A 106 2.39 -6.61 -9.21
C PRO A 106 2.89 -6.96 -7.79
N ALA A 107 4.19 -6.80 -7.50
CA ALA A 107 4.74 -6.99 -6.16
C ALA A 107 4.17 -6.01 -5.12
N VAL A 108 3.61 -4.87 -5.56
CA VAL A 108 2.95 -3.87 -4.72
C VAL A 108 1.62 -4.37 -4.15
N VAL A 109 1.12 -5.53 -4.60
CA VAL A 109 -0.11 -6.16 -4.08
C VAL A 109 -0.11 -6.31 -2.56
N GLY A 110 1.07 -6.54 -1.96
CA GLY A 110 1.23 -6.58 -0.51
C GLY A 110 0.82 -5.28 0.17
N ASP A 111 1.22 -4.14 -0.38
CA ASP A 111 0.93 -2.82 0.20
C ASP A 111 -0.56 -2.48 0.07
N ALA A 112 -1.18 -2.84 -1.06
CA ALA A 112 -2.61 -2.62 -1.29
C ALA A 112 -3.50 -3.48 -0.38
N VAL A 113 -3.15 -4.76 -0.17
CA VAL A 113 -3.88 -5.64 0.76
C VAL A 113 -3.77 -5.12 2.20
N VAL A 114 -2.58 -4.72 2.65
CA VAL A 114 -2.40 -4.14 3.99
C VAL A 114 -3.20 -2.84 4.14
N ALA A 115 -3.18 -1.95 3.15
CA ALA A 115 -3.96 -0.71 3.20
C ALA A 115 -5.47 -0.98 3.35
N ALA A 116 -5.99 -1.92 2.57
CA ALA A 116 -7.39 -2.34 2.62
C ALA A 116 -7.76 -2.94 4.00
N GLN A 117 -6.92 -3.86 4.51
CA GLN A 117 -7.11 -4.49 5.82
C GLN A 117 -7.03 -3.49 6.97
N TRP A 118 -6.09 -2.55 6.89
CA TRP A 118 -5.94 -1.49 7.89
C TRP A 118 -7.23 -0.69 8.04
N ILE A 119 -7.80 -0.16 6.95
CA ILE A 119 -9.04 0.61 7.04
C ILE A 119 -10.18 -0.24 7.58
N TRP A 120 -10.28 -1.50 7.17
CA TRP A 120 -11.26 -2.44 7.72
C TRP A 120 -11.11 -2.57 9.25
N GLU A 121 -9.90 -2.85 9.75
CA GLU A 121 -9.65 -3.03 11.18
C GLU A 121 -9.87 -1.74 11.99
N GLN A 122 -9.53 -0.58 11.44
CA GLN A 122 -9.66 0.71 12.14
C GLN A 122 -11.08 1.25 12.15
N THR A 123 -11.85 1.02 11.08
CA THR A 123 -13.13 1.73 10.84
C THR A 123 -14.32 0.79 10.66
N GLY A 124 -14.10 -0.50 10.42
CA GLY A 124 -15.14 -1.46 10.05
C GLY A 124 -15.71 -1.22 8.65
N VAL A 125 -15.07 -0.40 7.82
CA VAL A 125 -15.50 -0.15 6.44
C VAL A 125 -14.97 -1.25 5.52
N ASP A 126 -15.88 -1.94 4.83
CA ASP A 126 -15.52 -2.96 3.85
C ASP A 126 -14.83 -2.31 2.62
N THR A 127 -13.53 -2.57 2.50
CA THR A 127 -12.68 -2.08 1.41
C THR A 127 -12.60 -3.03 0.22
N THR A 128 -13.31 -4.17 0.24
CA THR A 128 -13.28 -5.21 -0.81
C THR A 128 -13.51 -4.62 -2.19
N HIS A 129 -14.52 -3.75 -2.34
CA HIS A 129 -14.83 -3.16 -3.64
C HIS A 129 -13.70 -2.22 -4.14
N ALA A 130 -13.14 -1.41 -3.25
CA ALA A 130 -12.04 -0.51 -3.59
C ALA A 130 -10.78 -1.30 -3.97
N LEU A 131 -10.47 -2.38 -3.23
CA LEU A 131 -9.34 -3.25 -3.51
C LEU A 131 -9.53 -4.00 -4.82
N ARG A 132 -10.72 -4.55 -5.08
CA ARG A 132 -11.05 -5.18 -6.36
C ARG A 132 -10.90 -4.22 -7.53
N ARG A 133 -11.31 -2.96 -7.38
CA ARG A 133 -11.13 -1.93 -8.42
C ARG A 133 -9.65 -1.62 -8.66
N ALA A 134 -8.84 -1.51 -7.61
CA ALA A 134 -7.39 -1.28 -7.75
C ALA A 134 -6.65 -2.48 -8.38
N LEU A 135 -7.18 -3.69 -8.21
CA LEU A 135 -6.64 -4.93 -8.79
C LEU A 135 -7.15 -5.23 -10.20
N ALA A 136 -8.09 -4.45 -10.75
CA ALA A 136 -8.85 -4.82 -11.94
C ALA A 136 -7.95 -5.06 -13.17
N ASP A 137 -6.90 -4.26 -13.31
CA ASP A 137 -5.99 -4.27 -14.46
C ASP A 137 -4.67 -5.00 -14.19
N VAL A 138 -4.44 -5.47 -12.95
CA VAL A 138 -3.19 -6.16 -12.57
C VAL A 138 -3.05 -7.48 -13.34
N ASP A 139 -1.83 -7.75 -13.82
CA ASP A 139 -1.50 -9.01 -14.51
C ASP A 139 -1.74 -10.23 -13.60
N ARG A 140 -2.82 -10.97 -13.89
CA ARG A 140 -3.19 -12.19 -13.18
C ARG A 140 -2.15 -13.31 -13.32
N GLY A 141 -1.40 -13.35 -14.43
CA GLY A 141 -0.29 -14.27 -14.63
C GLY A 141 0.82 -13.96 -13.64
N ALA A 142 1.24 -12.70 -13.54
CA ALA A 142 2.23 -12.26 -12.57
C ALA A 142 1.79 -12.50 -11.11
N LEU A 143 0.52 -12.26 -10.77
CA LEU A 143 -0.02 -12.62 -9.45
C LEU A 143 0.06 -14.13 -9.20
N THR A 144 -0.29 -14.94 -10.19
CA THR A 144 -0.16 -16.41 -10.09
C THR A 144 1.29 -16.82 -9.85
N ASP A 145 2.24 -16.21 -10.54
CA ASP A 145 3.66 -16.50 -10.36
C ASP A 145 4.16 -16.07 -8.97
N LEU A 146 3.70 -14.94 -8.44
CA LEU A 146 3.95 -14.53 -7.05
C LEU A 146 3.40 -15.55 -6.04
N THR A 147 2.21 -16.13 -6.29
CA THR A 147 1.64 -17.16 -5.39
C THR A 147 2.43 -18.47 -5.39
N ARG A 148 3.04 -18.84 -6.53
CA ARG A 148 3.77 -20.10 -6.75
C ARG A 148 5.24 -20.01 -6.37
N GLY A 149 5.91 -18.93 -6.75
CA GLY A 149 7.34 -18.73 -6.56
C GLY A 149 7.70 -18.01 -5.26
N GLY A 150 6.75 -17.32 -4.64
CA GLY A 150 6.99 -16.50 -3.46
C GLY A 150 6.92 -17.27 -2.13
N ARG A 151 7.68 -16.80 -1.15
CA ARG A 151 7.49 -17.13 0.28
C ARG A 151 7.14 -15.85 1.04
N GLY A 152 6.52 -16.01 2.21
CA GLY A 152 6.20 -14.88 3.09
C GLY A 152 5.02 -14.04 2.61
N TRP A 153 4.94 -12.81 3.12
CA TRP A 153 3.76 -11.95 3.01
C TRP A 153 3.34 -11.68 1.56
N THR A 154 4.26 -11.37 0.65
CA THR A 154 3.91 -11.05 -0.74
C THR A 154 3.17 -12.19 -1.44
N ALA A 155 3.56 -13.46 -1.18
CA ALA A 155 2.85 -14.61 -1.73
C ALA A 155 1.45 -14.77 -1.14
N THR A 156 1.30 -14.54 0.17
CA THR A 156 -0.01 -14.53 0.84
C THR A 156 -0.90 -13.41 0.31
N ALA A 157 -0.39 -12.20 0.16
CA ALA A 157 -1.12 -11.06 -0.39
C ALA A 157 -1.56 -11.30 -1.83
N ALA A 158 -0.71 -11.93 -2.66
CA ALA A 158 -1.08 -12.35 -4.01
C ALA A 158 -2.23 -13.38 -4.00
N ARG A 159 -2.28 -14.32 -3.05
CA ARG A 159 -3.40 -15.26 -2.89
C ARG A 159 -4.69 -14.54 -2.48
N VAL A 160 -4.60 -13.62 -1.51
CA VAL A 160 -5.73 -12.78 -1.08
C VAL A 160 -6.29 -12.00 -2.29
N ALA A 161 -5.43 -11.34 -3.05
CA ALA A 161 -5.83 -10.61 -4.26
C ALA A 161 -6.51 -11.53 -5.29
N MET A 162 -5.96 -12.72 -5.55
CA MET A 162 -6.56 -13.70 -6.45
C MET A 162 -7.95 -14.16 -5.98
N HIS A 163 -8.15 -14.36 -4.68
CA HIS A 163 -9.46 -14.70 -4.12
C HIS A 163 -10.48 -13.55 -4.22
N ILE A 164 -10.05 -12.31 -4.00
CA ILE A 164 -10.90 -11.11 -4.15
C ILE A 164 -11.33 -10.93 -5.61
N LEU A 165 -10.40 -11.13 -6.55
CA LEU A 165 -10.68 -11.17 -7.99
C LEU A 165 -11.61 -12.34 -8.37
N GLY A 166 -11.55 -13.44 -7.61
CA GLY A 166 -12.47 -14.58 -7.69
C GLY A 166 -13.84 -14.36 -7.05
N GLY A 167 -14.08 -13.17 -6.44
CA GLY A 167 -15.38 -12.78 -5.91
C GLY A 167 -15.53 -12.91 -4.39
N LEU A 168 -14.49 -13.30 -3.65
CA LEU A 168 -14.55 -13.29 -2.18
C LEU A 168 -14.45 -11.86 -1.63
N ASP A 169 -15.01 -11.65 -0.44
CA ASP A 169 -14.72 -10.50 0.41
C ASP A 169 -13.33 -10.61 1.05
N LEU A 170 -12.82 -9.48 1.56
CA LEU A 170 -11.48 -9.36 2.12
C LEU A 170 -11.23 -10.34 3.29
N ASP A 171 -12.16 -10.44 4.25
CA ASP A 171 -12.02 -11.32 5.41
C ASP A 171 -11.98 -12.80 4.99
N THR A 172 -12.90 -13.20 4.12
CA THR A 172 -12.98 -14.58 3.61
C THR A 172 -11.74 -14.92 2.78
N ALA A 173 -11.27 -13.98 1.94
CA ALA A 173 -10.04 -14.14 1.16
C ALA A 173 -8.80 -14.30 2.06
N TYR A 174 -8.74 -13.53 3.16
CA TYR A 174 -7.65 -13.61 4.13
C TYR A 174 -7.65 -14.94 4.88
N ALA A 175 -8.79 -15.32 5.46
CA ALA A 175 -8.95 -16.58 6.18
C ALA A 175 -8.61 -17.80 5.32
N ARG A 176 -9.05 -17.80 4.06
CA ARG A 176 -8.73 -18.86 3.09
C ARG A 176 -7.24 -18.92 2.78
N SER A 177 -6.62 -17.78 2.49
CA SER A 177 -5.18 -17.71 2.18
C SER A 177 -4.33 -18.23 3.34
N LEU A 178 -4.71 -17.93 4.58
CA LEU A 178 -4.04 -18.45 5.78
C LEU A 178 -4.19 -19.97 5.93
N ALA A 179 -5.39 -20.51 5.66
CA ALA A 179 -5.62 -21.95 5.68
C ALA A 179 -4.77 -22.68 4.62
N GLU A 180 -4.62 -22.10 3.43
CA GLU A 180 -3.80 -22.66 2.36
C GLU A 180 -2.29 -22.64 2.72
N VAL A 181 -1.82 -21.59 3.40
CA VAL A 181 -0.43 -21.52 3.90
C VAL A 181 -0.15 -22.59 4.96
N THR A 182 -1.09 -22.80 5.89
CA THR A 182 -0.91 -23.76 6.99
C THR A 182 -1.07 -25.21 6.56
N ALA A 183 -1.89 -25.48 5.54
CA ALA A 183 -2.08 -26.81 4.98
C ALA A 183 -0.94 -27.28 4.06
N SER A 184 -0.11 -26.37 3.57
CA SER A 184 1.02 -26.73 2.70
C SER A 184 2.12 -27.39 3.53
N PRO A 185 2.41 -28.69 3.34
CA PRO A 185 3.45 -29.37 4.10
C PRO A 185 4.79 -28.68 3.86
N ALA A 186 5.58 -28.53 4.93
CA ALA A 186 6.95 -28.05 4.80
C ALA A 186 7.67 -28.92 3.76
N PRO A 187 8.44 -28.34 2.82
CA PRO A 187 9.23 -29.14 1.89
C PRO A 187 10.07 -30.09 2.73
N THR A 188 9.84 -31.38 2.58
CA THR A 188 10.71 -32.41 3.15
C THR A 188 12.10 -32.11 2.66
N ASP A 189 12.95 -31.67 3.58
CA ASP A 189 14.36 -31.46 3.35
C ASP A 189 14.95 -32.86 3.11
N ASP A 190 14.82 -33.37 1.90
CA ASP A 190 15.51 -34.55 1.41
C ASP A 190 16.99 -34.15 1.23
N GLY A 191 17.62 -33.84 2.37
CA GLY A 191 19.05 -33.86 2.56
C GLY A 191 19.50 -35.29 2.40
N GLY A 192 19.56 -35.72 1.13
CA GLY A 192 20.21 -36.93 0.68
C GLY A 192 21.65 -36.91 1.16
N SER A 193 21.86 -37.48 2.35
CA SER A 193 23.14 -37.79 2.92
C SER A 193 23.80 -38.83 2.01
N SER A 194 24.51 -38.37 0.98
CA SER A 194 25.43 -39.22 0.23
C SER A 194 26.67 -39.43 1.11
N ARG A 195 26.65 -40.51 1.89
CA ARG A 195 27.85 -41.12 2.44
C ARG A 195 28.76 -41.52 1.27
N GLY A 196 29.89 -40.83 1.13
CA GLY A 196 31.05 -41.33 0.41
C GLY A 196 31.96 -42.04 1.39
N THR A 197 32.03 -43.35 1.25
CA THR A 197 32.97 -44.31 1.85
C THR A 197 34.42 -44.05 1.45
#